data_AF-I2GSY7-F1
#
_entry.id   AF-I2GSY7-F1
#
_cell.length_a   1.000
_cell.length_b   1.000
_cell.length_c   1.000
_cell.angle_alpha   90.00
_cell.angle_beta   90.00
_cell.angle_gamma   90.00
#
_symmetry.space_group_name_H-M   'P 1'
#
loop_
_entity.id
_entity.type
_entity.pdbx_description
1 polymer ?
#
loop_
_entity_poly.entity_id
_entity_poly.type
_entity_poly.pdbx_seq_one_letter_code
_entity_poly.pdbx_strand_id
1 'polypeptide(L)'
;MLPVFMENQLSFLGAILLFVISFLSPVYVSGQVDSLIDDEYDRYKNRGDAHFRQGSYLEARRHYQSCLEVPGFEANPWIKSRIEYCSKYQVIRQQAENAQVAEAIGFYRELLGYNPEDANAKDKLIAIYDKKADDAFDLKRYREAIVNYGQMLKYTADEKKINEVNERIKKANVFRLNYQYSKLQIAAGVVAIGAGTYALLLRNDYQKKRNALDIISRTVDPENIGLIESSDGYRQYKEAYSDVQSAQNKNGWFKAGVGVAVAATIAELYLILNKSKLSTSAITWRPSSDSVGLTIGYRF
;
A
#
# COMPACT_ATOMS: atom_id res chain seq x y z
N MET A 1 -71.98 1.33 -49.09
CA MET A 1 -73.38 1.44 -49.52
C MET A 1 -74.25 0.93 -48.38
N LEU A 2 -74.78 1.85 -47.56
CA LEU A 2 -76.00 1.68 -46.75
C LEU A 2 -77.21 1.54 -47.70
N PRO A 3 -78.44 1.11 -47.32
CA PRO A 3 -79.16 1.34 -46.04
C PRO A 3 -79.93 0.09 -45.54
N VAL A 4 -80.75 0.01 -44.47
CA VAL A 4 -82.00 0.69 -44.05
C VAL A 4 -82.28 0.17 -42.61
N PHE A 5 -82.42 0.99 -41.55
CA PHE A 5 -83.70 1.50 -40.93
C PHE A 5 -84.71 0.35 -40.61
N MET A 6 -85.45 0.22 -39.50
CA MET A 6 -85.99 1.12 -38.47
C MET A 6 -86.71 0.21 -37.42
N GLU A 7 -86.63 0.49 -36.10
CA GLU A 7 -87.72 1.03 -35.23
C GLU A 7 -88.56 0.05 -34.37
N ASN A 8 -88.95 0.63 -33.21
CA ASN A 8 -89.99 0.29 -32.23
C ASN A 8 -89.64 -0.65 -31.07
N GLN A 9 -89.37 -0.19 -29.84
CA GLN A 9 -90.06 0.73 -28.89
C GLN A 9 -91.15 0.07 -28.02
N LEU A 10 -90.94 0.22 -26.71
CA LEU A 10 -91.90 0.36 -25.59
C LEU A 10 -92.86 -0.78 -25.21
N SER A 11 -92.68 -1.31 -23.99
CA SER A 11 -93.61 -1.14 -22.84
C SER A 11 -93.10 -1.95 -21.63
N PHE A 12 -92.47 -1.35 -20.61
CA PHE A 12 -93.07 -0.77 -19.39
C PHE A 12 -93.85 -1.76 -18.48
N LEU A 13 -93.21 -2.09 -17.34
CA LEU A 13 -93.73 -2.09 -15.96
C LEU A 13 -94.88 -3.04 -15.51
N GLY A 14 -94.55 -3.90 -14.54
CA GLY A 14 -95.46 -4.56 -13.60
C GLY A 14 -94.66 -5.43 -12.61
N ALA A 15 -94.10 -4.86 -11.53
CA ALA A 15 -94.71 -4.71 -10.20
C ALA A 15 -94.93 -6.04 -9.42
N ILE A 16 -93.96 -6.31 -8.51
CA ILE A 16 -94.12 -6.74 -7.09
C ILE A 16 -94.87 -8.05 -6.80
N LEU A 17 -94.14 -9.08 -6.30
CA LEU A 17 -94.51 -9.79 -5.05
C LEU A 17 -93.38 -10.67 -4.46
N LEU A 18 -93.13 -10.42 -3.17
CA LEU A 18 -92.44 -11.18 -2.11
C LEU A 18 -92.09 -12.68 -2.32
N PHE A 19 -90.83 -13.03 -2.02
CA PHE A 19 -90.54 -14.18 -1.14
C PHE A 19 -89.28 -13.94 -0.29
N VAL A 20 -89.49 -13.98 1.02
CA VAL A 20 -88.49 -14.01 2.09
C VAL A 20 -87.92 -15.43 2.16
N ILE A 21 -86.60 -15.60 2.37
CA ILE A 21 -85.93 -16.58 3.27
C ILE A 21 -84.43 -16.65 2.92
N SER A 22 -83.64 -16.16 3.88
CA SER A 22 -82.36 -16.70 4.37
C SER A 22 -81.29 -17.17 3.38
N PHE A 23 -80.22 -16.36 3.23
CA PHE A 23 -78.83 -16.77 3.48
C PHE A 23 -77.99 -15.50 3.64
N LEU A 24 -77.91 -14.97 4.86
CA LEU A 24 -76.77 -14.13 5.23
C LEU A 24 -75.58 -15.09 5.36
N SER A 25 -74.91 -15.38 4.26
CA SER A 25 -73.54 -15.90 4.33
C SER A 25 -72.70 -14.79 4.96
N PRO A 26 -72.00 -15.03 6.08
CA PRO A 26 -70.96 -14.11 6.49
C PRO A 26 -69.95 -14.04 5.35
N VAL A 27 -69.84 -12.88 4.71
CA VAL A 27 -68.70 -12.60 3.85
C VAL A 27 -67.50 -12.55 4.77
N TYR A 28 -66.80 -13.67 4.90
CA TYR A 28 -65.49 -13.73 5.53
C TYR A 28 -64.51 -12.96 4.64
N VAL A 29 -64.42 -11.65 4.83
CA VAL A 29 -63.27 -10.84 4.40
C VAL A 29 -62.12 -11.18 5.34
N SER A 30 -61.63 -12.42 5.28
CA SER A 30 -60.60 -12.96 6.17
C SER A 30 -59.25 -13.12 5.48
N GLY A 31 -59.12 -12.77 4.19
CA GLY A 31 -57.90 -13.02 3.41
C GLY A 31 -57.04 -11.81 3.08
N GLN A 32 -57.60 -10.59 3.06
CA GLN A 32 -56.84 -9.39 2.66
C GLN A 32 -56.07 -8.73 3.81
N VAL A 33 -56.50 -8.93 5.06
CA VAL A 33 -55.85 -8.32 6.23
C VAL A 33 -54.56 -9.06 6.56
N ASP A 34 -54.56 -10.39 6.51
CA ASP A 34 -53.37 -11.21 6.81
C ASP A 34 -52.25 -10.99 5.78
N SER A 35 -52.57 -10.83 4.49
CA SER A 35 -51.56 -10.55 3.46
C SER A 35 -50.94 -9.15 3.60
N LEU A 36 -51.74 -8.15 3.99
CA LEU A 36 -51.26 -6.76 4.16
C LEU A 36 -50.35 -6.62 5.39
N ILE A 37 -50.66 -7.35 6.46
CA ILE A 37 -49.86 -7.38 7.70
C ILE A 37 -48.48 -8.01 7.42
N ASP A 38 -48.44 -9.10 6.65
CA ASP A 38 -47.20 -9.77 6.26
C ASP A 38 -46.32 -8.85 5.38
N ASP A 39 -46.93 -8.15 4.41
CA ASP A 39 -46.24 -7.18 3.54
C ASP A 39 -45.61 -6.01 4.34
N GLU A 40 -46.29 -5.53 5.38
CA GLU A 40 -45.78 -4.45 6.23
C GLU A 40 -44.60 -4.91 7.10
N TYR A 41 -44.72 -6.08 7.73
CA TYR A 41 -43.64 -6.68 8.51
C TYR A 41 -42.39 -6.89 7.66
N ASP A 42 -42.53 -7.51 6.48
CA ASP A 42 -41.41 -7.79 5.58
C ASP A 42 -40.76 -6.51 5.05
N ARG A 43 -41.56 -5.46 4.79
CA ARG A 43 -41.02 -4.15 4.41
C ARG A 43 -40.11 -3.56 5.50
N TYR A 44 -40.54 -3.56 6.76
CA TYR A 44 -39.71 -3.06 7.87
C TYR A 44 -38.47 -3.92 8.07
N LYS A 45 -38.62 -5.25 8.03
CA LYS A 45 -37.52 -6.20 8.17
C LYS A 45 -36.46 -5.99 7.08
N ASN A 46 -36.88 -5.89 5.82
CA ASN A 46 -35.98 -5.70 4.69
C ASN A 46 -35.22 -4.37 4.79
N ARG A 47 -35.86 -3.28 5.25
CA ARG A 47 -35.19 -2.00 5.52
C ARG A 47 -34.20 -2.11 6.67
N GLY A 48 -34.59 -2.79 7.76
CA GLY A 48 -33.72 -3.07 8.91
C GLY A 48 -32.47 -3.82 8.48
N ASP A 49 -32.63 -4.90 7.71
CA ASP A 49 -31.53 -5.71 7.18
C ASP A 49 -30.62 -4.90 6.24
N ALA A 50 -31.19 -4.07 5.36
CA ALA A 50 -30.39 -3.21 4.48
C ALA A 50 -29.52 -2.22 5.28
N HIS A 51 -30.09 -1.55 6.27
CA HIS A 51 -29.34 -0.64 7.15
C HIS A 51 -28.31 -1.40 8.01
N PHE A 52 -28.64 -2.61 8.46
CA PHE A 52 -27.72 -3.45 9.22
C PHE A 52 -26.49 -3.83 8.39
N ARG A 53 -26.67 -4.25 7.13
CA ARG A 53 -25.56 -4.51 6.19
C ARG A 53 -24.72 -3.27 5.92
N GLN A 54 -25.35 -2.10 5.82
CA GLN A 54 -24.61 -0.84 5.65
C GLN A 54 -23.82 -0.44 6.92
N GLY A 55 -24.18 -0.99 8.08
CA GLY A 55 -23.63 -0.60 9.37
C GLY A 55 -24.33 0.61 10.02
N SER A 56 -25.48 1.00 9.49
CA SER A 56 -26.36 2.03 10.05
C SER A 56 -27.22 1.43 11.17
N TYR A 57 -26.57 1.04 12.27
CA TYR A 57 -27.21 0.24 13.31
C TYR A 57 -28.34 0.94 14.06
N LEU A 58 -28.29 2.27 14.17
CA LEU A 58 -29.35 3.04 14.82
C LEU A 58 -30.64 3.01 13.98
N GLU A 59 -30.51 3.20 12.66
CA GLU A 59 -31.61 3.13 11.70
C GLU A 59 -32.14 1.71 11.57
N ALA A 60 -31.25 0.71 11.51
CA ALA A 60 -31.63 -0.70 11.50
C ALA A 60 -32.46 -1.06 12.73
N ARG A 61 -32.01 -0.64 13.92
CA ARG A 61 -32.75 -0.83 15.17
C ARG A 61 -34.14 -0.22 15.13
N ARG A 62 -34.29 1.00 14.61
CA ARG A 62 -35.62 1.66 14.49
C ARG A 62 -36.56 0.84 13.62
N HIS A 63 -36.09 0.34 12.48
CA HIS A 63 -36.91 -0.50 11.60
C HIS A 63 -37.28 -1.84 12.23
N TYR A 64 -36.35 -2.48 12.94
CA TYR A 64 -36.67 -3.71 13.69
C TYR A 64 -37.65 -3.45 14.84
N GLN A 65 -37.62 -2.28 15.48
CA GLN A 65 -38.63 -1.89 16.47
C GLN A 65 -40.02 -1.79 15.82
N SER A 66 -40.12 -1.18 14.64
CA SER A 66 -41.38 -1.13 13.88
C SER A 66 -41.91 -2.53 13.51
N CYS A 67 -41.06 -3.54 13.29
CA CYS A 67 -41.52 -4.92 13.10
C CYS A 67 -42.28 -5.47 14.32
N LEU A 68 -41.93 -5.05 15.54
CA LEU A 68 -42.61 -5.48 16.77
C LEU A 68 -43.91 -4.70 17.02
N GLU A 69 -44.15 -3.61 16.28
CA GLU A 69 -45.39 -2.84 16.32
C GLU A 69 -46.45 -3.42 15.36
N VAL A 70 -46.05 -4.32 14.45
CA VAL A 70 -46.96 -5.00 13.53
C VAL A 70 -47.76 -6.07 14.29
N PRO A 71 -49.11 -6.08 14.20
CA PRO A 71 -49.95 -7.05 14.90
C PRO A 71 -49.56 -8.50 14.61
N GLY A 72 -49.40 -9.30 15.67
CA GLY A 72 -49.02 -10.72 15.58
C GLY A 72 -47.51 -10.99 15.58
N PHE A 73 -46.66 -9.94 15.57
CA PHE A 73 -45.20 -10.06 15.57
C PHE A 73 -44.51 -9.46 16.82
N GLU A 74 -45.27 -9.02 17.82
CA GLU A 74 -44.79 -8.30 19.01
C GLU A 74 -43.78 -9.11 19.84
N ALA A 75 -43.92 -10.44 19.80
CA ALA A 75 -43.07 -11.37 20.54
C ALA A 75 -41.97 -12.02 19.69
N ASN A 76 -41.76 -11.57 18.44
CA ASN A 76 -40.82 -12.22 17.53
C ASN A 76 -39.38 -12.27 18.12
N PRO A 77 -38.85 -13.45 18.46
CA PRO A 77 -37.57 -13.56 19.15
C PRO A 77 -36.39 -13.15 18.25
N TRP A 78 -36.48 -13.40 16.94
CA TRP A 78 -35.43 -13.04 15.99
C TRP A 78 -35.25 -11.53 15.88
N ILE A 79 -36.36 -10.79 15.80
CA ILE A 79 -36.35 -9.31 15.76
C ILE A 79 -35.77 -8.73 17.06
N LYS A 80 -36.14 -9.28 18.21
CA LYS A 80 -35.59 -8.85 19.51
C LYS A 80 -34.07 -9.02 19.57
N SER A 81 -33.55 -10.19 19.16
CA SER A 81 -32.10 -10.40 19.09
C SER A 81 -31.41 -9.44 18.12
N ARG A 82 -32.04 -9.10 16.98
CA ARG A 82 -31.50 -8.11 16.04
C ARG A 82 -31.39 -6.71 16.65
N ILE A 83 -32.38 -6.27 17.43
CA ILE A 83 -32.35 -5.00 18.17
C ILE A 83 -31.20 -4.96 19.17
N GLU A 84 -30.97 -6.06 19.89
CA GLU A 84 -29.85 -6.20 20.83
C GLU A 84 -28.49 -6.12 20.12
N TYR A 85 -28.33 -6.82 18.99
CA TYR A 85 -27.11 -6.76 18.19
C TYR A 85 -26.82 -5.36 17.67
N CYS A 86 -27.84 -4.65 17.17
CA CYS A 86 -27.67 -3.26 16.73
C CYS A 86 -27.15 -2.37 17.87
N SER A 87 -27.69 -2.54 19.08
CA SER A 87 -27.27 -1.77 20.25
C SER A 87 -25.83 -2.09 20.65
N LYS A 88 -25.45 -3.37 20.66
CA LYS A 88 -24.08 -3.81 20.93
C LYS A 88 -23.09 -3.23 19.90
N TYR A 89 -23.41 -3.32 18.61
CA TYR A 89 -22.48 -2.90 17.56
C TYR A 89 -22.38 -1.37 17.46
N GLN A 90 -23.44 -0.64 17.81
CA GLN A 90 -23.38 0.81 17.97
C GLN A 90 -22.37 1.23 19.03
N VAL A 91 -22.31 0.53 20.18
CA VAL A 91 -21.31 0.81 21.23
C VAL A 91 -19.89 0.56 20.72
N ILE A 92 -19.64 -0.58 20.04
CA ILE A 92 -18.32 -0.90 19.47
C ILE A 92 -17.90 0.17 18.44
N ARG A 93 -18.83 0.61 17.59
CA ARG A 93 -18.57 1.68 16.61
C ARG A 93 -18.20 2.99 17.32
N GLN A 94 -18.94 3.38 18.36
CA GLN A 94 -18.65 4.59 19.11
C GLN A 94 -17.28 4.51 19.82
N GLN A 95 -16.91 3.33 20.33
CA GLN A 95 -15.56 3.09 20.84
C GLN A 95 -14.50 3.27 19.74
N ALA A 96 -14.74 2.73 18.53
CA ALA A 96 -13.84 2.90 17.39
C ALA A 96 -13.67 4.37 16.96
N GLU A 97 -14.73 5.16 17.00
CA GLU A 97 -14.73 6.58 16.62
C GLU A 97 -13.99 7.47 17.65
N ASN A 98 -14.03 7.09 18.92
CA ASN A 98 -13.36 7.82 20.01
C ASN A 98 -11.92 7.36 20.28
N ALA A 99 -11.53 6.19 19.76
CA ALA A 99 -10.23 5.59 20.01
C ALA A 99 -9.13 6.21 19.13
N GLN A 100 -7.87 6.01 19.52
CA GLN A 100 -6.76 6.36 18.64
C GLN A 100 -6.73 5.42 17.43
N VAL A 101 -6.08 5.85 16.35
CA VAL A 101 -6.06 5.12 15.06
C VAL A 101 -5.64 3.65 15.22
N ALA A 102 -4.68 3.34 16.09
CA ALA A 102 -4.21 1.98 16.29
C ALA A 102 -5.28 1.07 16.93
N GLU A 103 -6.01 1.59 17.91
CA GLU A 103 -7.07 0.89 18.64
C GLU A 103 -8.36 0.81 17.80
N ALA A 104 -8.69 1.88 17.08
CA ALA A 104 -9.85 1.95 16.19
C ALA A 104 -9.86 0.81 15.16
N ILE A 105 -8.70 0.45 14.61
CA ILE A 105 -8.57 -0.71 13.70
C ILE A 105 -9.05 -2.00 14.37
N GLY A 106 -8.75 -2.20 15.66
CA GLY A 106 -9.19 -3.36 16.43
C GLY A 106 -10.71 -3.44 16.51
N PHE A 107 -11.35 -2.34 16.91
CA PHE A 107 -12.81 -2.26 17.02
C PHE A 107 -13.53 -2.45 15.67
N TYR A 108 -13.05 -1.83 14.59
CA TYR A 108 -13.65 -2.04 13.26
C TYR A 108 -13.50 -3.48 12.77
N ARG A 109 -12.36 -4.15 13.08
CA ARG A 109 -12.18 -5.57 12.76
C ARG A 109 -13.08 -6.46 13.60
N GLU A 110 -13.24 -6.17 14.89
CA GLU A 110 -14.18 -6.88 15.76
C GLU A 110 -15.61 -6.78 15.19
N LEU A 111 -16.02 -5.57 14.82
CA LEU A 111 -17.31 -5.30 14.21
C LEU A 111 -17.50 -6.08 12.91
N LEU A 112 -16.49 -6.15 12.04
CA LEU A 112 -16.54 -7.00 10.83
C LEU A 112 -16.54 -8.51 11.13
N GLY A 113 -16.02 -8.92 12.28
CA GLY A 113 -16.14 -10.30 12.76
C GLY A 113 -17.59 -10.68 13.08
N TYR A 114 -18.37 -9.70 13.57
CA TYR A 114 -19.80 -9.89 13.83
C TYR A 114 -20.69 -9.63 12.60
N ASN A 115 -20.34 -8.62 11.80
CA ASN A 115 -21.07 -8.21 10.60
C ASN A 115 -20.10 -8.05 9.42
N PRO A 116 -19.77 -9.13 8.69
CA PRO A 116 -18.82 -9.08 7.58
C PRO A 116 -19.25 -8.18 6.42
N GLU A 117 -20.54 -7.83 6.35
CA GLU A 117 -21.10 -6.96 5.31
C GLU A 117 -21.05 -5.47 5.65
N ASP A 118 -20.65 -5.09 6.89
CA ASP A 118 -20.66 -3.68 7.33
C ASP A 118 -19.82 -2.78 6.40
N ALA A 119 -20.52 -2.10 5.49
CA ALA A 119 -19.89 -1.25 4.49
C ALA A 119 -19.16 -0.06 5.13
N ASN A 120 -19.78 0.57 6.12
CA ASN A 120 -19.19 1.71 6.82
C ASN A 120 -17.88 1.33 7.53
N ALA A 121 -17.81 0.18 8.20
CA ALA A 121 -16.60 -0.28 8.87
C ALA A 121 -15.48 -0.61 7.86
N LYS A 122 -15.82 -1.21 6.72
CA LYS A 122 -14.87 -1.40 5.60
C LYS A 122 -14.33 -0.07 5.11
N ASP A 123 -15.20 0.90 4.87
CA ASP A 123 -14.81 2.23 4.37
C ASP A 123 -13.89 2.97 5.36
N LYS A 124 -14.16 2.88 6.66
CA LYS A 124 -13.29 3.45 7.70
C LYS A 124 -11.92 2.77 7.72
N LEU A 125 -11.86 1.44 7.63
CA LEU A 125 -10.58 0.71 7.55
C LEU A 125 -9.81 1.07 6.28
N ILE A 126 -10.48 1.16 5.13
CA ILE A 126 -9.88 1.61 3.86
C ILE A 126 -9.26 2.99 4.03
N ALA A 127 -10.00 3.96 4.57
CA ALA A 127 -9.51 5.32 4.77
C ALA A 127 -8.31 5.39 5.72
N ILE A 128 -8.34 4.60 6.82
CA ILE A 128 -7.22 4.51 7.76
C ILE A 128 -5.97 3.95 7.07
N TYR A 129 -6.10 2.84 6.32
CA TYR A 129 -4.96 2.22 5.66
C TYR A 129 -4.42 3.04 4.49
N ASP A 130 -5.28 3.72 3.73
CA ASP A 130 -4.90 4.62 2.65
C ASP A 130 -4.02 5.75 3.22
N LYS A 131 -4.51 6.45 4.26
CA LYS A 131 -3.73 7.50 4.93
C LYS A 131 -2.40 6.99 5.49
N LYS A 132 -2.39 5.85 6.20
CA LYS A 132 -1.15 5.27 6.73
C LYS A 132 -0.17 4.88 5.63
N ALA A 133 -0.68 4.42 4.48
CA ALA A 133 0.16 4.07 3.35
C ALA A 133 0.79 5.32 2.72
N ASP A 134 0.00 6.37 2.52
CA ASP A 134 0.45 7.64 1.96
C ASP A 134 1.46 8.33 2.90
N ASP A 135 1.18 8.41 4.21
CA ASP A 135 2.11 8.93 5.23
C ASP A 135 3.45 8.16 5.21
N ALA A 136 3.39 6.82 5.13
CA ALA A 136 4.59 5.99 5.05
C ALA A 136 5.33 6.18 3.72
N PHE A 137 4.61 6.41 2.62
CA PHE A 137 5.20 6.66 1.31
C PHE A 137 5.97 7.98 1.30
N ASP A 138 5.38 9.05 1.84
CA ASP A 138 5.98 10.38 1.93
C ASP A 138 7.24 10.38 2.82
N LEU A 139 7.21 9.60 3.90
CA LEU A 139 8.37 9.36 4.76
C LEU A 139 9.42 8.42 4.14
N LYS A 140 9.27 8.03 2.86
CA LYS A 140 10.14 7.09 2.12
C LYS A 140 10.23 5.70 2.77
N ARG A 141 9.25 5.35 3.62
CA ARG A 141 9.10 4.03 4.25
C ARG A 141 8.30 3.11 3.33
N TYR A 142 8.78 2.91 2.10
CA TYR A 142 8.03 2.23 1.05
C TYR A 142 7.58 0.80 1.39
N ARG A 143 8.35 0.07 2.22
CA ARG A 143 7.95 -1.27 2.69
C ARG A 143 6.68 -1.20 3.54
N GLU A 144 6.60 -0.22 4.43
CA GLU A 144 5.43 0.01 5.29
C GLU A 144 4.25 0.51 4.45
N ALA A 145 4.48 1.40 3.48
CA ALA A 145 3.44 1.84 2.54
C ALA A 145 2.79 0.66 1.79
N ILE A 146 3.60 -0.23 1.21
CA ILE A 146 3.12 -1.45 0.51
C ILE A 146 2.28 -2.33 1.43
N VAL A 147 2.70 -2.53 2.67
CA VAL A 147 1.95 -3.34 3.65
C VAL A 147 0.58 -2.71 3.93
N ASN A 148 0.51 -1.40 4.12
CA ASN A 148 -0.75 -0.71 4.39
C ASN A 148 -1.68 -0.71 3.16
N TYR A 149 -1.18 -0.46 1.95
CA TYR A 149 -1.96 -0.63 0.71
C TYR A 149 -2.49 -2.07 0.57
N GLY A 150 -1.69 -3.08 0.92
CA GLY A 150 -2.12 -4.47 0.94
C GLY A 150 -3.26 -4.75 1.94
N GLN A 151 -3.30 -4.06 3.09
CA GLN A 151 -4.42 -4.17 4.03
C GLN A 151 -5.67 -3.45 3.49
N MET A 152 -5.52 -2.29 2.87
CA MET A 152 -6.60 -1.54 2.23
C MET A 152 -7.32 -2.39 1.17
N LEU A 153 -6.56 -3.14 0.35
CA LEU A 153 -7.11 -4.02 -0.68
C LEU A 153 -8.03 -5.12 -0.14
N LYS A 154 -7.81 -5.61 1.09
CA LYS A 154 -8.64 -6.66 1.69
C LYS A 154 -10.09 -6.26 1.90
N TYR A 155 -10.33 -4.95 2.04
CA TYR A 155 -11.65 -4.40 2.33
C TYR A 155 -12.28 -3.69 1.13
N THR A 156 -11.50 -3.47 0.06
CA THR A 156 -11.95 -2.76 -1.14
C THR A 156 -12.69 -3.72 -2.08
N ALA A 157 -13.90 -3.36 -2.49
CA ALA A 157 -14.70 -4.14 -3.45
C ALA A 157 -14.67 -3.55 -4.87
N ASP A 158 -14.41 -2.24 -5.01
CA ASP A 158 -14.39 -1.55 -6.30
C ASP A 158 -13.12 -1.90 -7.10
N GLU A 159 -13.30 -2.54 -8.26
CA GLU A 159 -12.23 -2.94 -9.17
C GLU A 159 -11.37 -1.76 -9.64
N LYS A 160 -11.99 -0.60 -9.89
CA LYS A 160 -11.26 0.59 -10.31
C LYS A 160 -10.29 1.04 -9.22
N LYS A 161 -10.76 1.06 -7.96
CA LYS A 161 -9.95 1.41 -6.80
C LYS A 161 -8.87 0.36 -6.52
N ILE A 162 -9.16 -0.92 -6.71
CA ILE A 162 -8.16 -2.00 -6.63
C ILE A 162 -7.01 -1.76 -7.62
N ASN A 163 -7.33 -1.43 -8.87
CA ASN A 163 -6.32 -1.16 -9.90
C ASN A 163 -5.47 0.07 -9.55
N GLU A 164 -6.09 1.14 -9.05
CA GLU A 164 -5.37 2.33 -8.58
C GLU A 164 -4.38 1.99 -7.45
N VAL A 165 -4.83 1.25 -6.43
CA VAL A 165 -3.97 0.85 -5.30
C VAL A 165 -2.84 -0.07 -5.77
N ASN A 166 -3.08 -0.97 -6.73
CA ASN A 166 -2.04 -1.81 -7.31
C ASN A 166 -0.97 -1.00 -8.05
N GLU A 167 -1.36 0.04 -8.78
CA GLU A 167 -0.39 0.96 -9.41
C GLU A 167 0.41 1.75 -8.35
N ARG A 168 -0.22 2.17 -7.25
CA ARG A 168 0.50 2.78 -6.11
C ARG A 168 1.49 1.79 -5.47
N ILE A 169 1.13 0.52 -5.30
CA ILE A 169 2.03 -0.54 -4.79
C ILE A 169 3.22 -0.75 -5.75
N LYS A 170 2.96 -0.80 -7.06
CA LYS A 170 4.00 -0.95 -8.09
C LYS A 170 4.97 0.23 -8.06
N LYS A 171 4.43 1.45 -8.00
CA LYS A 171 5.22 2.70 -7.83
C LYS A 171 6.06 2.65 -6.56
N ALA A 172 5.49 2.28 -5.41
CA ALA A 172 6.22 2.14 -4.15
C ALA A 172 7.32 1.07 -4.22
N ASN A 173 7.11 -0.04 -4.92
CA ASN A 173 8.13 -1.06 -5.14
C ASN A 173 9.29 -0.54 -5.98
N VAL A 174 9.01 0.20 -7.05
CA VAL A 174 10.03 0.86 -7.86
C VAL A 174 10.88 1.81 -7.00
N PHE A 175 10.24 2.67 -6.21
CA PHE A 175 10.96 3.59 -5.33
C PHE A 175 11.78 2.87 -4.25
N ARG A 176 11.26 1.77 -3.68
CA ARG A 176 11.96 0.93 -2.72
C ARG A 176 13.26 0.38 -3.31
N LEU A 177 13.20 -0.18 -4.52
CA LEU A 177 14.36 -0.74 -5.21
C LEU A 177 15.38 0.35 -5.53
N ASN A 178 14.93 1.49 -6.09
CA ASN A 178 15.80 2.63 -6.40
C ASN A 178 16.50 3.19 -5.15
N TYR A 179 15.77 3.28 -4.03
CA TYR A 179 16.34 3.77 -2.77
C TYR A 179 17.39 2.81 -2.21
N GLN A 180 17.15 1.49 -2.24
CA GLN A 180 18.17 0.51 -1.86
C GLN A 180 19.39 0.56 -2.78
N TYR A 181 19.15 0.75 -4.08
CA TYR A 181 20.20 0.88 -5.07
C TYR A 181 21.11 2.08 -4.81
N SER A 182 20.54 3.25 -4.54
CA SER A 182 21.32 4.45 -4.23
C SER A 182 22.21 4.27 -2.99
N LYS A 183 21.75 3.53 -1.97
CA LYS A 183 22.57 3.22 -0.80
C LYS A 183 23.75 2.31 -1.13
N LEU A 184 23.51 1.29 -1.96
CA LEU A 184 24.56 0.38 -2.43
C LEU A 184 25.60 1.12 -3.30
N GLN A 185 25.16 2.02 -4.20
CA GLN A 185 26.06 2.84 -5.01
C GLN A 185 26.94 3.75 -4.14
N ILE A 186 26.35 4.44 -3.16
CA ILE A 186 27.12 5.31 -2.24
C ILE A 186 28.11 4.49 -1.42
N ALA A 187 27.70 3.34 -0.89
CA ALA A 187 28.58 2.46 -0.12
C ALA A 187 29.75 1.93 -0.98
N ALA A 188 29.47 1.46 -2.20
CA ALA A 188 30.49 0.99 -3.12
C ALA A 188 31.48 2.10 -3.49
N GLY A 189 30.99 3.32 -3.79
CA GLY A 189 31.83 4.48 -4.07
C GLY A 189 32.74 4.86 -2.89
N VAL A 190 32.22 4.88 -1.66
CA VAL A 190 33.03 5.16 -0.46
C VAL A 190 34.11 4.09 -0.25
N VAL A 191 33.78 2.80 -0.44
CA VAL A 191 34.76 1.71 -0.35
C VAL A 191 35.82 1.82 -1.43
N ALA A 192 35.45 2.15 -2.67
CA ALA A 192 36.38 2.32 -3.78
C ALA A 192 37.38 3.46 -3.51
N ILE A 193 36.89 4.62 -3.04
CA ILE A 193 37.74 5.77 -2.69
C ILE A 193 38.64 5.43 -1.50
N GLY A 194 38.10 4.82 -0.44
CA GLY A 194 38.86 4.43 0.74
C GLY A 194 39.98 3.42 0.43
N ALA A 195 39.65 2.36 -0.32
CA ALA A 195 40.63 1.35 -0.72
C ALA A 195 41.69 1.91 -1.70
N GLY A 196 41.28 2.76 -2.64
CA GLY A 196 42.19 3.41 -3.59
C GLY A 196 43.17 4.37 -2.92
N THR A 197 42.68 5.22 -2.01
CA THR A 197 43.53 6.14 -1.24
C THR A 197 44.51 5.39 -0.33
N TYR A 198 44.06 4.33 0.35
CA TYR A 198 44.94 3.48 1.17
C TYR A 198 46.03 2.79 0.33
N ALA A 199 45.68 2.28 -0.85
CA ALA A 199 46.66 1.68 -1.76
C ALA A 199 47.71 2.70 -2.26
N LEU A 200 47.30 3.93 -2.57
CA LEU A 200 48.23 5.00 -2.95
C LEU A 200 49.19 5.37 -1.81
N LEU A 201 48.69 5.43 -0.57
CA LEU A 201 49.53 5.67 0.60
C LEU A 201 50.58 4.57 0.80
N LEU A 202 50.18 3.30 0.71
CA LEU A 202 51.11 2.16 0.79
C LEU A 202 52.16 2.20 -0.33
N ARG A 203 51.76 2.55 -1.56
CA ARG A 203 52.69 2.69 -2.68
C ARG A 203 53.68 3.83 -2.45
N ASN A 204 53.22 4.98 -1.95
CA ASN A 204 54.07 6.13 -1.69
C ASN A 204 55.07 5.84 -0.55
N ASP A 205 54.61 5.20 0.54
CA ASP A 205 55.48 4.78 1.66
C ASP A 205 56.58 3.83 1.19
N TYR A 206 56.23 2.81 0.39
CA TYR A 206 57.21 1.88 -0.19
C TYR A 206 58.23 2.59 -1.08
N GLN A 207 57.80 3.49 -1.98
CA GLN A 207 58.72 4.21 -2.87
C GLN A 207 59.65 5.14 -2.07
N LYS A 208 59.15 5.83 -1.04
CA LYS A 208 59.98 6.66 -0.16
C LYS A 208 61.04 5.84 0.56
N LYS A 209 60.66 4.71 1.17
CA LYS A 209 61.59 3.81 1.87
C LYS A 209 62.62 3.20 0.90
N ARG A 210 62.20 2.83 -0.31
CA ARG A 210 63.10 2.31 -1.34
C ARG A 210 64.12 3.36 -1.80
N ASN A 211 63.68 4.60 -2.03
CA ASN A 211 64.57 5.69 -2.41
C ASN A 211 65.57 6.00 -1.29
N ALA A 212 65.15 5.98 -0.03
CA ALA A 212 66.04 6.15 1.12
C ALA A 212 67.10 5.04 1.18
N LEU A 213 66.70 3.77 0.96
CA LEU A 213 67.63 2.66 0.88
C LEU A 213 68.63 2.82 -0.29
N ASP A 214 68.19 3.24 -1.48
CA ASP A 214 69.07 3.46 -2.63
C ASP A 214 70.10 4.57 -2.35
N ILE A 215 69.68 5.68 -1.72
CA ILE A 215 70.59 6.78 -1.32
C ILE A 215 71.62 6.27 -0.29
N ILE A 216 71.17 5.57 0.76
CA ILE A 216 72.06 5.03 1.80
C ILE A 216 73.03 4.01 1.17
N SER A 217 72.54 3.09 0.35
CA SER A 217 73.35 2.08 -0.35
C SER A 217 74.49 2.72 -1.14
N ARG A 218 74.20 3.74 -1.96
CA ARG A 218 75.23 4.46 -2.74
C ARG A 218 76.20 5.25 -1.88
N THR A 219 75.78 5.65 -0.67
CA THR A 219 76.63 6.39 0.26
C THR A 219 77.57 5.47 1.03
N VAL A 220 77.10 4.28 1.44
CA VAL A 220 77.88 3.34 2.25
C VAL A 220 78.71 2.35 1.41
N ASP A 221 78.33 2.13 0.15
CA ASP A 221 79.02 1.27 -0.81
C ASP A 221 78.97 1.92 -2.22
N PRO A 222 79.78 2.97 -2.45
CA PRO A 222 79.77 3.72 -3.70
C PRO A 222 80.27 2.89 -4.89
N GLU A 223 81.15 1.92 -4.66
CA GLU A 223 81.67 1.02 -5.69
C GLU A 223 80.74 -0.18 -5.95
N ASN A 224 79.71 -0.36 -5.12
CA ASN A 224 78.75 -1.46 -5.19
C ASN A 224 79.45 -2.84 -5.15
N ILE A 225 80.50 -2.95 -4.32
CA ILE A 225 81.32 -4.16 -4.16
C ILE A 225 80.80 -5.08 -3.03
N GLY A 226 79.77 -4.65 -2.30
CA GLY A 226 79.15 -5.38 -1.20
C GLY A 226 79.89 -5.28 0.13
N LEU A 227 80.89 -4.39 0.25
CA LEU A 227 81.66 -4.17 1.47
C LEU A 227 81.30 -2.81 2.08
N ILE A 228 80.75 -2.83 3.29
CA ILE A 228 80.48 -1.63 4.08
C ILE A 228 81.53 -1.55 5.20
N GLU A 229 82.51 -0.66 5.04
CA GLU A 229 83.66 -0.55 5.95
C GLU A 229 83.30 0.09 7.31
N SER A 230 82.29 0.95 7.32
CA SER A 230 81.82 1.67 8.51
C SER A 230 80.75 0.88 9.27
N SER A 231 80.99 0.60 10.56
CA SER A 231 80.01 -0.02 11.47
C SER A 231 78.70 0.78 11.55
N ASP A 232 78.79 2.11 11.60
CA ASP A 232 77.61 2.98 11.60
C ASP A 232 76.89 2.96 10.24
N GLY A 233 77.63 2.92 9.14
CA GLY A 233 77.07 2.76 7.79
C GLY A 233 76.32 1.44 7.63
N TYR A 234 76.85 0.35 8.18
CA TYR A 234 76.20 -0.95 8.17
C TYR A 234 74.90 -0.92 8.99
N ARG A 235 74.88 -0.27 10.16
CA ARG A 235 73.66 -0.12 10.97
C ARG A 235 72.58 0.66 10.21
N GLN A 236 72.93 1.78 9.60
CA GLN A 236 71.99 2.59 8.80
C GLN A 236 71.44 1.81 7.60
N TYR A 237 72.31 1.10 6.88
CA TYR A 237 71.90 0.23 5.78
C TYR A 237 70.95 -0.87 6.25
N LYS A 238 71.28 -1.56 7.35
CA LYS A 238 70.45 -2.64 7.91
C LYS A 238 69.07 -2.15 8.36
N GLU A 239 69.01 -0.99 8.99
CA GLU A 239 67.75 -0.36 9.41
C GLU A 239 66.89 0.01 8.18
N ALA A 240 67.47 0.70 7.20
CA ALA A 240 66.78 1.07 5.96
C ALA A 240 66.31 -0.17 5.16
N TYR A 241 67.11 -1.23 5.13
CA TYR A 241 66.77 -2.50 4.49
C TYR A 241 65.58 -3.18 5.20
N SER A 242 65.62 -3.27 6.53
CA SER A 242 64.53 -3.79 7.36
C SER A 242 63.23 -2.99 7.14
N ASP A 243 63.35 -1.67 7.03
CA ASP A 243 62.25 -0.77 6.75
C ASP A 243 61.59 -1.02 5.39
N VAL A 244 62.39 -1.19 4.33
CA VAL A 244 61.90 -1.57 3.00
C VAL A 244 61.27 -2.96 3.03
N GLN A 245 61.86 -3.92 3.73
CA GLN A 245 61.33 -5.28 3.83
C GLN A 245 59.97 -5.30 4.56
N SER A 246 59.81 -4.51 5.63
CA SER A 246 58.53 -4.36 6.32
C SER A 246 57.45 -3.73 5.43
N ALA A 247 57.81 -2.74 4.59
CA ALA A 247 56.91 -2.13 3.61
C ALA A 247 56.58 -3.10 2.46
N GLN A 248 57.55 -3.91 2.02
CA GLN A 248 57.35 -4.95 1.01
C GLN A 248 56.42 -6.06 1.50
N ASN A 249 56.48 -6.44 2.78
CA ASN A 249 55.54 -7.38 3.37
C ASN A 249 54.10 -6.85 3.37
N LYS A 250 53.91 -5.51 3.35
CA LYS A 250 52.60 -4.87 3.17
C LYS A 250 52.11 -4.86 1.71
N ASN A 251 52.89 -5.34 0.75
CA ASN A 251 52.49 -5.43 -0.66
C ASN A 251 51.25 -6.33 -0.85
N GLY A 252 51.04 -7.34 0.02
CA GLY A 252 49.81 -8.12 0.05
C GLY A 252 48.57 -7.24 0.28
N TRP A 253 48.64 -6.31 1.23
CA TRP A 253 47.58 -5.34 1.53
C TRP A 253 47.38 -4.33 0.41
N PHE A 254 48.46 -3.89 -0.26
CA PHE A 254 48.37 -3.06 -1.45
C PHE A 254 47.59 -3.75 -2.57
N LYS A 255 47.97 -5.00 -2.92
CA LYS A 255 47.28 -5.80 -3.94
C LYS A 255 45.82 -6.04 -3.57
N ALA A 256 45.54 -6.34 -2.31
CA ALA A 256 44.17 -6.49 -1.82
C ALA A 256 43.37 -5.18 -1.95
N GLY A 257 43.93 -4.05 -1.55
CA GLY A 257 43.28 -2.73 -1.67
C GLY A 257 42.97 -2.35 -3.12
N VAL A 258 43.91 -2.57 -4.04
CA VAL A 258 43.67 -2.37 -5.48
C VAL A 258 42.59 -3.33 -5.99
N GLY A 259 42.65 -4.62 -5.61
CA GLY A 259 41.65 -5.61 -5.98
C GLY A 259 40.24 -5.23 -5.53
N VAL A 260 40.08 -4.77 -4.28
CA VAL A 260 38.80 -4.28 -3.73
C VAL A 260 38.32 -3.04 -4.47
N ALA A 261 39.21 -2.06 -4.75
CA ALA A 261 38.84 -0.86 -5.48
C ALA A 261 38.36 -1.17 -6.92
N VAL A 262 39.04 -2.09 -7.61
CA VAL A 262 38.65 -2.56 -8.96
C VAL A 262 37.31 -3.32 -8.89
N ALA A 263 37.13 -4.21 -7.93
CA ALA A 263 35.87 -4.93 -7.77
C ALA A 263 34.69 -3.98 -7.47
N ALA A 264 34.91 -2.98 -6.60
CA ALA A 264 33.91 -1.99 -6.26
C ALA A 264 33.55 -1.08 -7.45
N THR A 265 34.53 -0.64 -8.25
CA THR A 265 34.29 0.15 -9.46
C THR A 265 33.58 -0.66 -10.55
N ILE A 266 33.93 -1.93 -10.75
CA ILE A 266 33.19 -2.83 -11.65
C ILE A 266 31.76 -3.03 -11.16
N ALA A 267 31.56 -3.24 -9.86
CA ALA A 267 30.22 -3.36 -9.29
C ALA A 267 29.41 -2.08 -9.49
N GLU A 268 30.01 -0.90 -9.30
CA GLU A 268 29.35 0.38 -9.56
C GLU A 268 28.98 0.56 -11.05
N LEU A 269 29.89 0.23 -11.97
CA LEU A 269 29.61 0.25 -13.42
C LEU A 269 28.49 -0.72 -13.80
N TYR A 270 28.54 -1.95 -13.28
CA TYR A 270 27.48 -2.93 -13.47
C TYR A 270 26.15 -2.39 -12.97
N LEU A 271 26.15 -1.74 -11.80
CA LEU A 271 24.96 -1.12 -11.26
C LEU A 271 24.49 0.08 -12.13
N ILE A 272 25.38 0.88 -12.70
CA ILE A 272 24.95 1.99 -13.58
C ILE A 272 24.35 1.45 -14.89
N LEU A 273 24.97 0.43 -15.49
CA LEU A 273 24.56 -0.15 -16.77
C LEU A 273 23.26 -0.95 -16.67
N ASN A 274 23.06 -1.67 -15.57
CA ASN A 274 21.85 -2.47 -15.34
C ASN A 274 20.72 -1.74 -14.61
N LYS A 275 20.75 -0.40 -14.53
CA LYS A 275 19.53 0.35 -14.19
C LYS A 275 18.45 -0.04 -15.20
N SER A 276 17.42 -0.75 -14.71
CA SER A 276 16.25 -1.04 -15.54
C SER A 276 15.78 0.27 -16.15
N LYS A 277 15.60 0.28 -17.48
CA LYS A 277 15.00 1.41 -18.19
C LYS A 277 13.61 1.63 -17.60
N LEU A 278 13.54 2.46 -16.58
CA LEU A 278 12.32 3.06 -16.12
C LEU A 278 11.81 3.82 -17.32
N SER A 279 10.67 3.38 -17.85
CA SER A 279 9.82 4.15 -18.74
C SER A 279 9.54 5.46 -18.00
N THR A 280 10.44 6.41 -18.21
CA THR A 280 10.33 7.76 -17.72
C THR A 280 9.20 8.33 -18.56
N SER A 281 8.13 8.80 -17.91
CA SER A 281 7.24 9.76 -18.55
C SER A 281 8.16 10.90 -19.00
N ALA A 282 8.46 10.88 -20.30
CA ALA A 282 9.57 11.64 -20.83
C ALA A 282 9.12 13.09 -20.88
N ILE A 283 9.55 13.86 -19.87
CA ILE A 283 9.65 15.30 -19.99
C ILE A 283 10.67 15.54 -21.09
N THR A 284 10.20 15.71 -22.33
CA THR A 284 11.06 16.03 -23.47
C THR A 284 11.11 17.53 -23.61
N TRP A 285 12.30 18.08 -23.36
CA TRP A 285 12.62 19.46 -23.70
C TRP A 285 12.92 19.53 -25.19
N ARG A 286 12.10 20.24 -25.95
CA ARG A 286 12.36 20.49 -27.37
C ARG A 286 12.55 22.00 -27.58
N PRO A 287 13.59 22.42 -28.33
CA PRO A 287 13.66 23.80 -28.79
C PRO A 287 12.44 24.07 -29.67
N SER A 288 11.73 25.16 -29.38
CA SER A 288 10.61 25.61 -30.21
C SER A 288 11.13 26.05 -31.58
N SER A 289 10.54 25.55 -32.67
CA SER A 289 10.88 26.00 -34.03
C SER A 289 10.35 27.40 -34.33
N ASP A 290 9.37 27.86 -33.54
CA ASP A 290 8.55 29.04 -33.87
C ASP A 290 8.79 30.19 -32.87
N SER A 291 9.60 29.98 -31.83
CA SER A 291 9.93 31.00 -30.83
C SER A 291 11.28 30.74 -30.16
N VAL A 292 11.94 31.80 -29.70
CA VAL A 292 13.11 31.70 -28.81
C VAL A 292 12.62 31.25 -27.43
N GLY A 293 12.38 29.94 -27.27
CA GLY A 293 11.83 29.36 -26.04
C GLY A 293 11.94 27.84 -25.98
N LEU A 294 12.03 27.30 -24.77
CA LEU A 294 12.03 25.86 -24.49
C LEU A 294 10.59 25.38 -24.27
N THR A 295 10.13 24.42 -25.08
CA THR A 295 8.83 23.78 -24.86
C THR A 295 9.00 22.54 -24.01
N ILE A 296 8.21 22.43 -22.94
CA ILE A 296 8.15 21.25 -22.06
C ILE A 296 7.02 20.34 -22.56
N GLY A 297 7.37 19.23 -23.20
CA GLY A 297 6.40 18.19 -23.56
C GLY A 297 6.32 17.12 -22.48
N TYR A 298 5.12 16.81 -21.98
CA TYR A 298 4.86 15.67 -21.10
C TYR A 298 4.08 14.60 -21.86
N ARG A 299 4.62 13.38 -21.93
CA ARG A 299 3.91 12.20 -22.45
C ARG A 299 3.45 11.32 -21.29
N PHE A 300 2.14 11.10 -21.21
CA PHE A 300 1.52 10.09 -20.35
C PHE A 300 1.74 8.69 -20.91
#